data_AF-A0A392RLQ4-F1
#
_entry.id   AF-A0A392RLQ4-F1
#
_cell.length_a   1.000
_cell.length_b   1.000
_cell.length_c   1.000
_cell.angle_alpha   90.00
_cell.angle_beta   90.00
_cell.angle_gamma   90.00
#
_symmetry.space_group_name_H-M   'P 1'
#
loop_
_entity.id
_entity.type
_entity.pdbx_description
1 polymer ?
#
loop_
_entity_poly.entity_id
_entity_poly.type
_entity_poly.pdbx_seq_one_letter_code
_entity_poly.pdbx_strand_id
1 'polypeptide(L)' 'MEDSTIHVFNSLIGEEEDLTWEALKEALLERYGGHDEGDVYEQLTELKQEGTVEEYITKFEYLTAQIPKLPEKQF' A
#
# COMPACT_ATOMS: atom_id res chain seq x y z
N MET A 1 11.71 9.77 -16.05
CA MET A 1 11.80 10.19 -14.63
C MET A 1 12.09 8.94 -13.83
N GLU A 2 13.34 8.48 -13.85
CA GLU A 2 13.79 7.28 -13.09
C GLU A 2 14.78 7.67 -11.97
N ASP A 3 15.13 8.96 -11.91
CA ASP A 3 16.14 9.54 -11.01
C ASP A 3 15.63 9.79 -9.58
N SER A 4 14.35 10.14 -9.40
CA SER A 4 13.85 10.65 -8.11
C SER A 4 13.79 9.60 -7.00
N THR A 5 13.61 8.32 -7.33
CA THR A 5 13.48 7.24 -6.33
C THR A 5 14.84 6.81 -5.78
N ILE A 6 15.86 6.70 -6.65
CA ILE A 6 17.21 6.28 -6.25
C ILE A 6 17.90 7.37 -5.44
N HIS A 7 17.71 8.65 -5.79
CA HIS A 7 18.27 9.76 -5.01
C HIS A 7 17.72 9.84 -3.59
N VAL A 8 16.43 9.58 -3.40
CA VAL A 8 15.82 9.51 -2.05
C VAL A 8 16.37 8.33 -1.25
N PHE A 9 16.52 7.17 -1.89
CA PHE A 9 17.06 5.97 -1.25
C PHE A 9 18.49 6.18 -0.76
N ASN A 10 19.33 6.81 -1.59
CA ASN A 10 20.72 7.12 -1.23
C ASN A 10 20.82 8.20 -0.14
N SER A 11 19.86 9.13 -0.07
CA SER A 11 19.77 10.11 1.03
C SER A 11 19.42 9.42 2.35
N LEU A 12 18.37 8.60 2.37
CA LEU A 12 17.94 7.84 3.55
C LEU A 12 19.05 6.92 4.11
N ILE A 13 19.76 6.20 3.22
CA ILE A 13 20.88 5.33 3.61
C ILE A 13 22.12 6.14 4.02
N GLY A 14 22.31 7.33 3.44
CA GLY A 14 23.47 8.18 3.74
C GLY A 14 23.34 9.01 5.02
N GLU A 15 22.12 9.27 5.50
CA GLU A 15 21.84 10.10 6.67
C GLU A 15 21.72 9.30 7.98
N GLU A 16 21.37 8.01 7.93
CA GLU A 16 21.31 7.12 9.09
C GLU A 16 22.37 6.02 9.04
N GLU A 17 23.42 6.17 9.86
CA GLU A 17 24.51 5.18 10.00
C GLU A 17 24.03 3.83 10.59
N ASP A 18 22.86 3.83 11.27
CA ASP A 18 22.19 2.67 11.89
C ASP A 18 20.82 2.37 11.26
N LEU A 19 20.60 2.69 9.98
CA LEU A 19 19.33 2.42 9.30
C LEU A 19 19.01 0.91 9.31
N THR A 20 18.12 0.50 10.20
CA THR A 20 17.66 -0.88 10.26
C THR A 20 16.72 -1.19 9.09
N TRP A 21 16.62 -2.46 8.73
CA TRP A 21 15.67 -2.92 7.70
C TRP A 21 14.21 -2.54 8.04
N GLU A 22 13.87 -2.49 9.33
CA GLU A 22 12.55 -2.10 9.81
C GLU A 22 12.29 -0.61 9.56
N ALA A 23 13.23 0.26 9.94
CA ALA A 23 13.14 1.70 9.70
C ALA A 23 13.08 2.04 8.19
N LEU A 24 13.88 1.36 7.36
CA LEU A 24 13.81 1.52 5.91
C LEU A 24 12.43 1.12 5.36
N LYS A 25 11.87 0.01 5.84
CA LYS A 25 10.55 -0.45 5.42
C LYS A 25 9.46 0.56 5.82
N GLU A 26 9.50 1.08 7.03
CA GLU A 26 8.55 2.09 7.50
C GLU A 26 8.63 3.38 6.67
N ALA A 27 9.83 3.90 6.42
CA ALA A 27 10.03 5.09 5.58
C ALA A 27 9.53 4.89 4.13
N LEU A 28 9.68 3.67 3.59
CA LEU A 28 9.16 3.34 2.26
C LEU A 28 7.65 3.20 2.25
N LEU A 29 7.06 2.63 3.30
CA LEU A 29 5.60 2.54 3.42
C LEU A 29 4.97 3.91 3.66
N GLU A 30 5.59 4.79 4.44
CA GLU A 30 5.13 6.16 4.62
C GLU A 30 5.18 6.95 3.30
N ARG A 31 6.24 6.76 2.50
CA ARG A 31 6.47 7.51 1.27
C ARG A 31 5.77 6.96 0.03
N TYR A 32 5.64 5.64 -0.06
CA TYR A 32 5.12 4.93 -1.24
C TYR A 32 3.97 3.97 -0.93
N GLY A 33 3.76 3.62 0.35
CA GLY A 33 2.70 2.71 0.79
C GLY A 33 1.30 3.33 0.79
N GLY A 34 1.16 4.56 0.29
CA GLY A 34 -0.13 5.23 0.16
C GLY A 34 -0.62 5.71 1.52
N HIS A 35 -0.45 6.99 1.77
CA HIS A 35 -1.42 7.72 2.59
C HIS A 35 -2.70 7.91 1.76
N ASP A 36 -3.28 6.83 1.24
CA ASP A 36 -4.57 6.85 0.56
C ASP A 36 -5.62 6.63 1.66
N GLU A 37 -6.01 7.78 2.20
CA GLU A 37 -7.18 8.09 3.01
C GLU A 37 -8.18 6.93 3.11
N GLY A 38 -8.16 6.25 4.26
CA GLY A 38 -9.24 5.38 4.69
C GLY A 38 -8.85 3.96 5.04
N ASP A 39 -9.52 3.44 6.07
CA ASP A 39 -9.56 2.01 6.35
C ASP A 39 -10.01 1.25 5.09
N VAL A 40 -9.59 -0.02 4.93
CA VAL A 40 -9.94 -0.87 3.78
C VAL A 40 -11.44 -0.84 3.46
N TYR A 41 -12.31 -0.68 4.47
CA TYR A 41 -13.75 -0.50 4.26
C TYR A 41 -14.09 0.82 3.56
N GLU A 42 -13.46 1.93 3.90
CA GLU A 42 -13.66 3.23 3.24
C GLU A 42 -13.21 3.17 1.77
N GLN A 43 -12.02 2.62 1.51
CA GLN A 43 -11.53 2.40 0.14
C GLN A 43 -12.46 1.51 -0.69
N LEU A 44 -13.05 0.47 -0.10
CA LEU A 44 -14.08 -0.35 -0.76
C LEU A 44 -15.36 0.43 -1.06
N THR A 45 -15.79 1.32 -0.17
CA THR A 45 -16.98 2.16 -0.40
C THR A 45 -16.78 3.20 -1.49
N GLU A 46 -15.54 3.68 -1.66
CA GLU A 46 -15.19 4.67 -2.67
C GLU A 46 -14.75 4.05 -4.00
N LEU A 47 -14.48 2.74 -4.03
CA LEU A 47 -14.06 2.02 -5.23
C LEU A 47 -15.10 2.14 -6.35
N LYS A 48 -14.71 2.78 -7.45
CA LYS A 48 -15.51 2.94 -8.66
C LYS A 48 -14.81 2.29 -9.86
N GLN A 49 -15.60 1.84 -10.82
CA GLN A 49 -15.07 1.36 -12.09
C GLN A 49 -14.68 2.56 -12.97
N GLU A 50 -13.39 2.92 -12.95
CA GLU A 50 -12.84 3.99 -13.78
C GLU A 50 -12.20 3.50 -15.09
N GLY A 51 -12.07 2.18 -15.26
CA GLY A 51 -11.44 1.53 -16.41
C GLY A 51 -12.16 0.25 -16.83
N THR A 52 -11.38 -0.77 -17.19
CA THR A 52 -11.93 -2.08 -17.53
C THR A 52 -12.50 -2.78 -16.29
N VAL A 53 -13.41 -3.72 -16.52
CA VAL A 53 -13.96 -4.56 -15.44
C VAL A 53 -12.85 -5.39 -14.77
N GLU A 54 -11.85 -5.82 -15.53
CA GLU A 54 -10.70 -6.59 -15.02
C GLU A 54 -9.85 -5.77 -14.05
N GLU A 55 -9.61 -4.49 -14.36
CA GLU A 55 -8.90 -3.58 -13.46
C GLU A 55 -9.69 -3.32 -12.17
N TYR A 56 -11.02 -3.15 -12.28
CA TYR A 56 -11.88 -3.02 -11.12
C TYR A 56 -11.84 -4.27 -10.23
N ILE A 57 -11.97 -5.47 -10.83
CA ILE A 57 -11.93 -6.74 -10.10
C ILE A 57 -10.59 -6.90 -9.39
N THR A 58 -9.47 -6.60 -10.08
CA THR A 58 -8.13 -6.69 -9.50
C THR A 58 -7.99 -5.80 -8.27
N LYS A 59 -8.45 -4.54 -8.33
CA LYS A 59 -8.45 -3.61 -7.19
C LYS A 59 -9.37 -4.10 -6.06
N PHE A 60 -10.55 -4.61 -6.39
CA PHE A 60 -11.49 -5.16 -5.42
C PHE A 60 -10.93 -6.39 -4.68
N GLU A 61 -10.29 -7.32 -5.39
CA GLU A 61 -9.63 -8.48 -4.78
C GLU A 61 -8.47 -8.07 -3.88
N TYR A 62 -7.69 -7.07 -4.29
CA TYR A 62 -6.60 -6.53 -3.47
C TYR A 62 -7.10 -5.96 -2.14
N LEU A 63 -8.20 -5.19 -2.16
CA LEU A 63 -8.81 -4.64 -0.94
C LEU A 63 -9.41 -5.73 -0.06
N THR A 64 -10.16 -6.66 -0.64
CA THR A 64 -10.81 -7.74 0.14
C THR A 64 -9.81 -8.75 0.73
N ALA A 65 -8.64 -8.94 0.12
CA ALA A 65 -7.57 -9.79 0.67
C ALA A 65 -6.95 -9.23 1.97
N GLN A 66 -7.07 -7.93 2.21
CA GLN A 66 -6.60 -7.27 3.44
C GLN A 66 -7.60 -7.41 4.59
N ILE A 67 -8.87 -7.74 4.29
CA ILE A 67 -9.87 -8.02 5.33
C ILE A 67 -9.59 -9.41 5.87
N PRO A 68 -9.29 -9.56 7.18
CA PRO A 68 -9.09 -10.87 7.77
C PRO A 68 -10.37 -11.69 7.53
N LYS A 69 -10.20 -12.90 6.97
CA LYS A 69 -11.34 -13.78 6.67
C LYS A 69 -12.20 -13.88 7.91
N LEU A 70 -13.41 -13.33 7.83
CA LEU A 70 -14.43 -13.57 8.84
C LEU A 70 -14.54 -15.08 9.03
N PRO A 71 -14.54 -15.58 10.27
CA PRO A 71 -14.69 -17.01 10.52
C PRO A 71 -15.90 -17.49 9.73
N GLU A 72 -15.69 -18.57 8.94
CA GLU A 72 -16.74 -19.15 8.12
C GLU A 72 -17.98 -19.30 8.98
N LYS A 73 -19.07 -18.66 8.54
CA LYS A 73 -20.32 -18.60 9.27
C LYS A 73 -20.72 -20.03 9.61
N GLN A 74 -20.55 -20.41 10.88
CA GLN A 74 -20.98 -21.71 11.39
C GLN A 74 -22.51 -21.68 11.38
N PHE A 75 -23.10 -22.11 10.26
CA PHE A 75 -24.51 -22.44 10.15
C PHE A 75 -24.72 -23.91 10.50
#